data_AF-A0A3C1DIM3-F1
#
_entry.id   AF-A0A3C1DIM3-F1
#
_cell.length_a   1.000
_cell.length_b   1.000
_cell.length_c   1.000
_cell.angle_alpha   90.00
_cell.angle_beta   90.00
_cell.angle_gamma   90.00
#
_symmetry.space_group_name_H-M   'P 1'
#
loop_
_entity.id
_entity.type
_entity.pdbx_description
1 polymer ?
#
loop_
_entity_poly.entity_id
_entity_poly.type
_entity_poly.pdbx_seq_one_letter_code
_entity_poly.pdbx_strand_id
1 'polypeptide(L)'
;TCFRGSETDVLDRFGLAADSTDAQVIVRITGDCPLVAPELVDRVLSELATKQYDYLRTGQSFPDGLDVEAFTIEALQRARMEAIEPYDREHVTPYMQRDPDTHASVLEAAQAVPDERVTLDEPEDLEVIGAVFDFFGHNRFSFEDVAELMRSEPSVFAGNRHLGRDGGASMGTGEKLWKRAKRVIPGGNMLLSKRAEMHLPAGWPSYFSRAKGCRVWDLDDRMYVDVGLMGVGTNILGYGHSKVDEAVSEAVAAGNMSTFNCPEEVWLAEQLVDLHPWADMARFARSGGEACAVAVRIARAASGKDGVAFCGYHGWSDWYLAANLTEGSPLATHLLPGLDPAGVPRGLAGSARGFAYNDLAALESLLETGDIGVVFMEVQRSAEPDPGFLDGVRAVASRHGAVLVFDECTSGFRKNLGGLHLLHNVEPDIAVFGKTLGNGYAISAVIGTESVMQAAQNTFISSTFWTERIGPVAGLASLAAMRSEDAPARIDAIGLEIRRRWVELAETVGLPIQTQGLPALGSFLVSGLDPLAVKTFVTQEMLARGYIAGTATYASVAHDSEVLDGYFDTLRPVFDALAEIESDEELLAHLPNGTAHSGFQRLA
;
A
#
# COMPACT_ATOMS: atom_id res chain seq x y z
N THR A 1 -1.92 41.25 14.50
CA THR A 1 -1.85 40.14 15.49
C THR A 1 -1.81 38.83 14.73
N CYS A 2 -1.21 37.78 15.27
CA CYS A 2 -1.22 36.45 14.66
C CYS A 2 -2.06 35.53 15.54
N PHE A 3 -3.08 34.90 14.96
CA PHE A 3 -3.95 33.96 15.67
C PHE A 3 -3.68 32.54 15.17
N ARG A 4 -3.59 31.59 16.10
CA ARG A 4 -3.42 30.16 15.80
C ARG A 4 -4.50 29.39 16.54
N GLY A 5 -5.23 28.55 15.81
CA GLY A 5 -6.25 27.65 16.36
C GLY A 5 -6.22 26.32 15.62
N SER A 6 -7.38 25.66 15.53
CA SER A 6 -7.52 24.38 14.83
C SER A 6 -7.03 24.45 13.38
N GLU A 7 -6.50 23.34 12.87
CA GLU A 7 -6.19 23.20 11.45
C GLU A 7 -7.46 22.96 10.62
N THR A 8 -8.47 22.30 11.20
CA THR A 8 -9.72 21.89 10.53
C THR A 8 -10.93 22.77 10.86
N ASP A 9 -10.77 23.75 11.76
CA ASP A 9 -11.81 24.73 12.09
C ASP A 9 -11.25 26.14 11.89
N VAL A 10 -11.09 26.49 10.61
CA VAL A 10 -10.56 27.78 10.20
C VAL A 10 -11.59 28.88 10.42
N LEU A 11 -12.89 28.57 10.29
CA LEU A 11 -13.99 29.47 10.58
C LEU A 11 -13.91 30.02 12.01
N ASP A 12 -13.68 29.16 13.00
CA ASP A 12 -13.50 29.62 14.39
C ASP A 12 -12.23 30.47 14.55
N ARG A 13 -11.14 30.16 13.82
CA ARG A 13 -9.94 31.03 13.83
C ARG A 13 -10.24 32.43 13.30
N PHE A 14 -11.03 32.54 12.23
CA PHE A 14 -11.47 33.83 11.71
C PHE A 14 -12.31 34.57 12.75
N GLY A 15 -13.25 33.89 13.41
CA GLY A 15 -14.05 34.45 14.50
C GLY A 15 -13.19 34.98 15.65
N LEU A 16 -12.26 34.17 16.15
CA LEU A 16 -11.36 34.55 17.24
C LEU A 16 -10.41 35.69 16.87
N ALA A 17 -9.94 35.73 15.62
CA ALA A 17 -9.15 36.85 15.13
C ALA A 17 -9.99 38.13 15.06
N ALA A 18 -11.23 38.03 14.58
CA ALA A 18 -12.15 39.14 14.47
C ALA A 18 -12.54 39.71 15.86
N ASP A 19 -12.80 38.84 16.85
CA ASP A 19 -13.11 39.21 18.24
C ASP A 19 -12.01 40.07 18.90
N SER A 20 -10.78 40.04 18.37
CA SER A 20 -9.64 40.84 18.86
C SER A 20 -9.56 42.25 18.27
N THR A 21 -10.55 42.64 17.46
CA THR A 21 -10.57 43.91 16.71
C THR A 21 -11.95 44.57 16.78
N ASP A 22 -12.00 45.88 16.55
CA ASP A 22 -13.27 46.61 16.35
C ASP A 22 -13.68 46.65 14.86
N ALA A 23 -13.22 45.68 14.05
CA ALA A 23 -13.54 45.63 12.63
C ALA A 23 -15.04 45.38 12.42
N GLN A 24 -15.63 45.98 11.38
CA GLN A 24 -17.03 45.74 10.98
C GLN A 24 -17.14 44.81 9.77
N VAL A 25 -16.07 44.77 8.97
CA VAL A 25 -15.94 43.95 7.76
C VAL A 25 -14.61 43.25 7.83
N ILE A 26 -14.62 41.97 7.46
CA ILE A 26 -13.43 41.14 7.30
C ILE A 26 -13.20 40.94 5.81
N VAL A 27 -11.95 41.13 5.38
CA VAL A 27 -11.50 40.72 4.04
C VAL A 27 -10.63 39.49 4.20
N ARG A 28 -10.98 38.42 3.51
CA ARG A 28 -10.18 37.20 3.41
C ARG A 28 -9.34 37.27 2.13
N ILE A 29 -8.03 37.20 2.34
CA ILE A 29 -7.01 37.01 1.31
C ILE A 29 -6.19 35.79 1.76
N THR A 30 -6.09 34.79 0.90
CA THR A 30 -5.38 33.54 1.21
C THR A 30 -3.94 33.59 0.72
N GLY A 31 -3.05 32.88 1.40
CA GLY A 31 -1.61 32.92 1.10
C GLY A 31 -1.23 32.22 -0.22
N ASP A 32 -2.13 31.41 -0.75
CA ASP A 32 -2.08 30.74 -2.06
C ASP A 32 -2.54 31.63 -3.22
N CYS A 33 -2.95 32.88 -2.95
CA CYS A 33 -3.34 33.88 -3.95
C CYS A 33 -2.31 35.03 -3.99
N PRO A 34 -1.07 34.78 -4.47
CA PRO A 34 0.05 35.71 -4.28
C PRO A 34 -0.05 37.01 -5.07
N LEU A 35 -0.93 37.08 -6.08
CA LEU A 35 -1.05 38.24 -6.98
C LEU A 35 -2.29 39.11 -6.70
N VAL A 36 -3.01 38.90 -5.59
CA VAL A 36 -4.19 39.71 -5.24
C VAL A 36 -3.83 41.19 -5.17
N ALA A 37 -4.47 41.98 -6.04
CA ALA A 37 -4.22 43.41 -6.16
C ALA A 37 -5.06 44.23 -5.14
N PRO A 38 -4.48 45.24 -4.47
CA PRO A 38 -5.22 46.12 -3.56
C PRO A 38 -6.45 46.77 -4.19
N GLU A 39 -6.40 47.11 -5.47
CA GLU A 39 -7.48 47.74 -6.21
C GLU A 39 -8.71 46.84 -6.33
N LEU A 40 -8.49 45.52 -6.42
CA LEU A 40 -9.57 44.53 -6.43
C LEU A 40 -10.23 44.43 -5.05
N VAL A 41 -9.43 44.47 -3.98
CA VAL A 41 -9.92 44.51 -2.60
C VAL A 41 -10.77 45.75 -2.35
N ASP A 42 -10.30 46.93 -2.78
CA ASP A 42 -11.04 48.19 -2.67
C ASP A 42 -12.38 48.13 -3.45
N ARG A 43 -12.39 47.48 -4.62
CA ARG A 43 -13.62 47.25 -5.41
C ARG A 43 -14.62 46.38 -4.67
N VAL A 44 -14.18 45.24 -4.12
CA VAL A 44 -15.02 44.33 -3.33
C VAL A 44 -15.59 45.07 -2.12
N LEU A 45 -14.77 45.77 -1.36
CA LEU A 45 -15.22 46.54 -0.19
C LEU A 45 -16.22 47.64 -0.56
N SER A 46 -15.96 48.37 -1.64
CA SER A 46 -16.85 49.43 -2.12
C SER A 46 -18.22 48.87 -2.54
N GLU A 47 -18.24 47.73 -3.22
CA GLU A 47 -19.48 47.10 -3.67
C GLU A 47 -20.26 46.49 -2.51
N LEU A 48 -19.58 45.81 -1.58
CA LEU A 48 -20.18 45.29 -0.35
C LEU A 48 -20.87 46.42 0.45
N ALA A 49 -20.19 47.55 0.63
CA ALA A 49 -20.73 48.71 1.35
C ALA A 49 -21.87 49.42 0.60
N THR A 50 -21.71 49.69 -0.70
CA THR A 50 -22.70 50.46 -1.47
C THR A 50 -23.98 49.68 -1.76
N LYS A 51 -23.90 48.36 -1.91
CA LYS A 51 -25.04 47.48 -2.17
C LYS A 51 -25.62 46.84 -0.92
N GLN A 52 -24.99 47.04 0.24
CA GLN A 52 -25.38 46.47 1.52
C GLN A 52 -25.46 44.94 1.48
N TYR A 53 -24.41 44.31 0.95
CA TYR A 53 -24.24 42.85 1.02
C TYR A 53 -23.61 42.46 2.37
N ASP A 54 -23.97 41.28 2.86
CA ASP A 54 -23.36 40.66 4.04
C ASP A 54 -22.10 39.87 3.68
N TYR A 55 -22.04 39.37 2.45
CA TYR A 55 -20.93 38.60 1.89
C TYR A 55 -20.79 38.90 0.40
N LEU A 56 -19.56 39.16 -0.06
CA LEU A 56 -19.23 39.36 -1.46
C LEU A 56 -17.92 38.65 -1.78
N ARG A 57 -17.87 37.95 -2.91
CA ARG A 57 -16.65 37.34 -3.43
C ARG A 57 -16.43 37.65 -4.90
N THR A 58 -15.20 37.51 -5.37
CA THR A 58 -14.90 37.48 -6.81
C THR A 58 -15.48 36.24 -7.48
N GLY A 59 -15.96 36.40 -8.72
CA GLY A 59 -16.52 35.34 -9.56
C GLY A 59 -15.52 34.64 -10.45
N GLN A 60 -15.99 33.67 -11.24
CA GLN A 60 -15.16 32.88 -12.15
C GLN A 60 -14.65 33.67 -13.37
N SER A 61 -15.13 34.89 -13.59
CA SER A 61 -14.57 35.79 -14.61
C SER A 61 -13.20 36.37 -14.24
N PHE A 62 -12.75 36.19 -12.99
CA PHE A 62 -11.38 36.46 -12.58
C PHE A 62 -10.52 35.18 -12.67
N PRO A 63 -9.22 35.30 -13.03
CA PRO A 63 -8.26 34.21 -12.96
C PRO A 63 -8.24 33.49 -11.61
N ASP A 64 -7.93 32.21 -11.63
CA ASP A 64 -7.74 31.38 -10.42
C ASP A 64 -6.52 31.89 -9.63
N GLY A 65 -6.66 32.19 -8.33
CA GLY A 65 -5.61 32.82 -7.52
C GLY A 65 -5.73 34.34 -7.33
N LEU A 66 -6.87 34.91 -7.71
CA LEU A 66 -7.27 36.30 -7.43
C LEU A 66 -8.54 36.37 -6.57
N ASP A 67 -8.69 35.38 -5.71
CA ASP A 67 -9.87 35.23 -4.89
C ASP A 67 -9.85 36.24 -3.73
N VAL A 68 -10.82 37.17 -3.77
CA VAL A 68 -11.07 38.12 -2.70
C VAL A 68 -12.48 37.89 -2.19
N GLU A 69 -12.59 37.62 -0.90
CA GLU A 69 -13.87 37.51 -0.21
C GLU A 69 -13.93 38.58 0.88
N ALA A 70 -15.08 39.24 1.03
CA ALA A 70 -15.34 40.15 2.12
C ALA A 70 -16.71 39.86 2.74
N PHE A 71 -16.81 39.97 4.05
CA PHE A 71 -18.04 39.71 4.78
C PHE A 71 -18.14 40.53 6.07
N THR A 72 -19.37 40.75 6.51
CA THR A 72 -19.67 41.44 7.76
C THR A 72 -19.33 40.55 8.96
N ILE A 73 -19.06 41.18 10.11
CA ILE A 73 -18.86 40.44 11.36
C ILE A 73 -20.12 39.65 11.72
N GLU A 74 -21.30 40.19 11.46
CA GLU A 74 -22.57 39.55 11.72
C GLU A 74 -22.69 38.23 10.93
N ALA A 75 -22.33 38.23 9.65
CA ALA A 75 -22.30 37.02 8.83
C ALA A 75 -21.27 36.00 9.34
N LEU A 76 -20.07 36.46 9.73
CA LEU A 76 -19.03 35.61 10.31
C LEU A 76 -19.49 34.94 11.61
N GLN A 77 -20.07 35.69 12.53
CA GLN A 77 -20.51 35.15 13.82
C GLN A 77 -21.69 34.20 13.66
N ARG A 78 -22.62 34.50 12.74
CA ARG A 78 -23.71 33.57 12.40
C ARG A 78 -23.15 32.26 11.84
N ALA A 79 -22.30 32.32 10.81
CA ALA A 79 -21.67 31.13 10.25
C ALA A 79 -20.91 30.34 11.31
N ARG A 80 -20.15 31.01 12.18
CA ARG A 80 -19.40 30.36 13.28
C ARG A 80 -20.31 29.59 14.25
N MET A 81 -21.48 30.14 14.57
CA MET A 81 -22.46 29.51 15.46
C MET A 81 -23.25 28.38 14.79
N GLU A 82 -23.55 28.51 13.51
CA GLU A 82 -24.54 27.68 12.83
C GLU A 82 -23.95 26.64 11.86
N ALA A 83 -22.70 26.79 11.42
CA ALA A 83 -22.03 25.83 10.56
C ALA A 83 -21.63 24.56 11.33
N ILE A 84 -22.23 23.44 10.93
CA ILE A 84 -22.00 22.12 11.55
C ILE A 84 -21.12 21.23 10.65
N GLU A 85 -21.23 21.39 9.33
CA GLU A 85 -20.49 20.54 8.39
C GLU A 85 -18.98 20.83 8.44
N PRO A 86 -18.11 19.79 8.51
CA PRO A 86 -16.66 19.98 8.55
C PRO A 86 -16.13 20.86 7.42
N TYR A 87 -16.68 20.70 6.21
CA TYR A 87 -16.31 21.49 5.05
C TYR A 87 -16.55 22.99 5.26
N ASP A 88 -17.65 23.37 5.91
CA ASP A 88 -17.91 24.80 6.20
C ASP A 88 -16.93 25.35 7.22
N ARG A 89 -16.63 24.55 8.25
CA ARG A 89 -15.73 24.95 9.33
C ARG A 89 -14.29 25.08 8.83
N GLU A 90 -13.87 24.24 7.89
CA GLU A 90 -12.53 24.31 7.30
C GLU A 90 -12.41 25.43 6.26
N HIS A 91 -13.41 25.65 5.41
CA HIS A 91 -13.31 26.57 4.27
C HIS A 91 -13.91 27.96 4.51
N VAL A 92 -14.40 28.25 5.72
CA VAL A 92 -14.85 29.55 6.24
C VAL A 92 -16.16 30.07 5.62
N THR A 93 -16.20 30.27 4.30
CA THR A 93 -17.28 30.97 3.59
C THR A 93 -18.36 30.09 2.95
N PRO A 94 -18.23 28.75 2.75
CA PRO A 94 -19.28 27.96 2.09
C PRO A 94 -20.66 28.06 2.75
N TYR A 95 -20.73 28.17 4.08
CA TYR A 95 -22.00 28.36 4.78
C TYR A 95 -22.66 29.70 4.40
N MET A 96 -21.90 30.80 4.41
CA MET A 96 -22.39 32.14 4.05
C MET A 96 -22.93 32.22 2.63
N GLN A 97 -22.38 31.43 1.71
CA GLN A 97 -22.81 31.40 0.30
C GLN A 97 -24.22 30.84 0.12
N ARG A 98 -24.70 30.01 1.05
CA ARG A 98 -25.98 29.30 0.93
C ARG A 98 -26.96 29.60 2.06
N ASP A 99 -26.51 30.33 3.08
CA ASP A 99 -27.37 30.82 4.16
C ASP A 99 -28.42 31.79 3.59
N PRO A 100 -29.74 31.47 3.70
CA PRO A 100 -30.79 32.35 3.20
C PRO A 100 -30.83 33.71 3.91
N ASP A 101 -30.28 33.81 5.11
CA ASP A 101 -30.24 35.04 5.89
C ASP A 101 -28.97 35.87 5.60
N THR A 102 -28.04 35.37 4.79
CA THR A 102 -26.85 36.11 4.35
C THR A 102 -27.13 36.72 2.98
N HIS A 103 -27.13 38.05 2.88
CA HIS A 103 -27.23 38.74 1.60
C HIS A 103 -25.91 38.62 0.82
N ALA A 104 -25.74 37.49 0.13
CA ALA A 104 -24.55 37.13 -0.62
C ALA A 104 -24.59 37.62 -2.08
N SER A 105 -23.45 38.00 -2.64
CA SER A 105 -23.31 38.31 -4.06
C SER A 105 -21.94 37.92 -4.62
N VAL A 106 -21.80 38.02 -5.95
CA VAL A 106 -20.56 37.72 -6.68
C VAL A 106 -20.19 38.90 -7.56
N LEU A 107 -18.94 39.35 -7.42
CA LEU A 107 -18.34 40.39 -8.25
C LEU A 107 -17.75 39.78 -9.50
N GLU A 108 -18.22 40.20 -10.67
CA GLU A 108 -17.65 39.79 -11.96
C GLU A 108 -16.65 40.85 -12.50
N ALA A 109 -15.70 40.40 -13.30
CA ALA A 109 -14.74 41.25 -13.99
C ALA A 109 -15.47 42.13 -15.02
N ALA A 110 -15.13 43.42 -15.06
CA ALA A 110 -15.74 44.37 -16.01
C ALA A 110 -15.32 44.11 -17.47
N GLN A 111 -14.23 43.38 -17.68
CA GLN A 111 -13.71 42.96 -18.97
C GLN A 111 -13.30 41.49 -18.90
N ALA A 112 -13.37 40.78 -20.02
CA ALA A 112 -12.87 39.41 -20.10
C ALA A 112 -11.35 39.38 -19.86
N VAL A 113 -10.94 38.53 -18.91
CA VAL A 113 -9.55 38.23 -18.61
C VAL A 113 -9.29 36.78 -19.01
N PRO A 114 -8.10 36.44 -19.55
CA PRO A 114 -7.74 35.04 -19.77
C PRO A 114 -7.90 34.21 -18.49
N ASP A 115 -8.46 33.01 -18.62
CA ASP A 115 -8.63 32.05 -17.52
C ASP A 115 -7.29 31.35 -17.26
N GLU A 116 -6.40 32.05 -16.56
CA GLU A 116 -5.08 31.56 -16.17
C GLU A 116 -5.05 31.21 -14.69
N ARG A 117 -4.13 30.31 -14.32
CA ARG A 117 -3.89 29.92 -12.93
C ARG A 117 -2.71 30.69 -12.36
N VAL A 118 -2.99 31.57 -11.40
CA VAL A 118 -2.03 32.39 -10.66
C VAL A 118 -2.09 32.14 -9.14
N THR A 119 -2.41 30.90 -8.77
CA THR A 119 -2.34 30.44 -7.38
C THR A 119 -0.92 30.06 -6.97
N LEU A 120 -0.74 29.51 -5.76
CA LEU A 120 0.52 28.96 -5.25
C LEU A 120 0.26 27.68 -4.43
N ASP A 121 -0.23 26.63 -5.09
CA ASP A 121 -0.54 25.34 -4.44
C ASP A 121 0.47 24.24 -4.79
N GLU A 122 1.02 24.29 -6.00
CA GLU A 122 1.93 23.29 -6.56
C GLU A 122 3.30 23.89 -6.94
N PRO A 123 4.37 23.09 -7.03
CA PRO A 123 5.67 23.56 -7.51
C PRO A 123 5.62 24.26 -8.87
N GLU A 124 4.77 23.76 -9.78
CA GLU A 124 4.54 24.35 -11.10
C GLU A 124 3.91 25.74 -10.99
N ASP A 125 3.06 25.98 -9.97
CA ASP A 125 2.53 27.31 -9.68
C ASP A 125 3.66 28.26 -9.24
N LEU A 126 4.60 27.80 -8.42
CA LEU A 126 5.77 28.59 -8.01
C LEU A 126 6.65 28.98 -9.21
N GLU A 127 6.82 28.10 -10.19
CA GLU A 127 7.55 28.40 -11.43
C GLU A 127 6.84 29.49 -12.24
N VAL A 128 5.52 29.38 -12.42
CA VAL A 128 4.71 30.37 -13.14
C VAL A 128 4.71 31.72 -12.43
N ILE A 129 4.46 31.74 -11.12
CA ILE A 129 4.50 32.97 -10.32
C ILE A 129 5.91 33.58 -10.36
N GLY A 130 6.96 32.77 -10.22
CA GLY A 130 8.34 33.22 -10.38
C GLY A 130 8.59 33.90 -11.73
N ALA A 131 8.11 33.31 -12.82
CA ALA A 131 8.23 33.88 -14.16
C ALA A 131 7.49 35.22 -14.33
N VAL A 132 6.33 35.40 -13.67
CA VAL A 132 5.62 36.69 -13.63
C VAL A 132 6.48 37.76 -12.93
N PHE A 133 7.04 37.46 -11.77
CA PHE A 133 7.91 38.39 -11.04
C PHE A 133 9.20 38.71 -11.82
N ASP A 134 9.79 37.70 -12.48
CA ASP A 134 10.98 37.87 -13.32
C ASP A 134 10.71 38.75 -14.55
N PHE A 135 9.52 38.61 -15.17
CA PHE A 135 9.10 39.45 -16.31
C PHE A 135 9.06 40.93 -15.93
N PHE A 136 8.44 41.26 -14.80
CA PHE A 136 8.36 42.66 -14.33
C PHE A 136 9.68 43.16 -13.71
N GLY A 137 10.52 42.25 -13.19
CA GLY A 137 11.78 42.59 -12.53
C GLY A 137 11.63 43.37 -11.20
N HIS A 138 10.39 43.48 -10.69
CA HIS A 138 10.03 44.15 -9.44
C HIS A 138 8.68 43.65 -8.91
N ASN A 139 8.41 43.90 -7.63
CA ASN A 139 7.17 43.49 -6.95
C ASN A 139 6.05 44.55 -6.95
N ARG A 140 6.08 45.51 -7.88
CA ARG A 140 5.08 46.59 -7.98
C ARG A 140 4.41 46.61 -9.35
N PHE A 141 3.38 45.80 -9.51
CA PHE A 141 2.55 45.77 -10.71
C PHE A 141 1.08 45.62 -10.29
N SER A 142 0.18 46.15 -11.10
CA SER A 142 -1.26 46.05 -10.90
C SER A 142 -1.80 44.73 -11.45
N PHE A 143 -3.04 44.39 -11.10
CA PHE A 143 -3.72 43.28 -11.77
C PHE A 143 -3.88 43.53 -13.27
N GLU A 144 -4.10 44.78 -13.69
CA GLU A 144 -4.19 45.16 -15.10
C GLU A 144 -2.89 44.86 -15.85
N ASP A 145 -1.73 45.06 -15.21
CA ASP A 145 -0.43 44.72 -15.79
C ASP A 145 -0.29 43.20 -15.97
N VAL A 146 -0.71 42.40 -14.98
CA VAL A 146 -0.68 40.93 -15.06
C VAL A 146 -1.68 40.43 -16.11
N ALA A 147 -2.88 41.00 -16.18
CA ALA A 147 -3.89 40.66 -17.18
C ALA A 147 -3.41 40.98 -18.60
N GLU A 148 -2.65 42.06 -18.78
CA GLU A 148 -2.00 42.37 -20.06
C GLU A 148 -0.88 41.37 -20.38
N LEU A 149 -0.06 41.00 -19.39
CA LEU A 149 0.94 39.95 -19.55
C LEU A 149 0.33 38.61 -19.98
N MET A 150 -0.80 38.21 -19.40
CA MET A 150 -1.54 37.00 -19.80
C MET A 150 -1.95 37.04 -21.28
N ARG A 151 -2.29 38.21 -21.81
CA ARG A 151 -2.67 38.38 -23.22
C ARG A 151 -1.45 38.44 -24.14
N SER A 152 -0.40 39.16 -23.73
CA SER A 152 0.76 39.43 -24.59
C SER A 152 1.76 38.27 -24.62
N GLU A 153 1.97 37.59 -23.49
CA GLU A 153 2.93 36.49 -23.33
C GLU A 153 2.31 35.29 -22.61
N PRO A 154 1.30 34.62 -23.22
CA PRO A 154 0.62 33.49 -22.61
C PRO A 154 1.54 32.30 -22.28
N SER A 155 2.76 32.26 -22.83
CA SER A 155 3.76 31.23 -22.52
C SER A 155 4.24 31.29 -21.07
N VAL A 156 4.19 32.46 -20.42
CA VAL A 156 4.59 32.65 -19.00
C VAL A 156 3.73 31.79 -18.06
N PHE A 157 2.46 31.59 -18.42
CA PHE A 157 1.48 30.87 -17.59
C PHE A 157 1.29 29.41 -18.00
N ALA A 158 2.00 28.92 -19.03
CA ALA A 158 1.72 27.60 -19.58
C ALA A 158 2.07 26.43 -18.63
N GLY A 159 2.96 26.65 -17.65
CA GLY A 159 3.53 25.62 -16.78
C GLY A 159 2.50 24.90 -15.90
N ASN A 160 1.44 25.59 -15.49
CA ASN A 160 0.45 25.06 -14.53
C ASN A 160 -0.98 24.91 -15.08
N ARG A 161 -1.24 25.27 -16.35
CA ARG A 161 -2.59 25.18 -16.98
C ARG A 161 -3.23 23.80 -16.96
N HIS A 162 -2.44 22.74 -16.80
CA HIS A 162 -2.93 21.37 -16.75
C HIS A 162 -3.50 21.00 -15.37
N LEU A 163 -3.30 21.85 -14.36
CA LEU A 163 -3.87 21.71 -13.03
C LEU A 163 -5.27 22.34 -13.00
N GLY A 164 -6.23 21.63 -12.41
CA GLY A 164 -7.59 22.14 -12.26
C GLY A 164 -7.75 23.07 -11.05
N ARG A 165 -8.59 24.09 -11.19
CA ARG A 165 -9.05 24.97 -10.10
C ARG A 165 -9.63 24.14 -8.95
N ASP A 166 -9.27 24.50 -7.71
CA ASP A 166 -9.75 23.85 -6.48
C ASP A 166 -9.53 22.33 -6.37
N GLY A 167 -8.65 21.74 -7.18
CA GLY A 167 -8.41 20.29 -7.16
C GLY A 167 -7.98 19.76 -5.79
N GLY A 168 -7.35 20.59 -4.96
CA GLY A 168 -7.01 20.27 -3.57
C GLY A 168 -8.20 20.17 -2.62
N ALA A 169 -9.30 20.87 -2.87
CA ALA A 169 -10.46 20.90 -1.97
C ALA A 169 -11.27 19.59 -2.00
N SER A 170 -11.24 18.86 -3.12
CA SER A 170 -11.96 17.60 -3.30
C SER A 170 -11.15 16.34 -2.97
N MET A 171 -9.82 16.45 -2.87
CA MET A 171 -8.95 15.32 -2.56
C MET A 171 -8.98 14.95 -1.07
N GLY A 172 -9.05 13.64 -0.80
CA GLY A 172 -8.92 13.11 0.57
C GLY A 172 -7.51 13.32 1.14
N THR A 173 -7.39 13.28 2.47
CA THR A 173 -6.11 13.46 3.17
C THR A 173 -5.07 12.43 2.73
N GLY A 174 -5.52 11.19 2.50
CA GLY A 174 -4.68 10.10 1.99
C GLY A 174 -4.15 10.36 0.57
N GLU A 175 -4.97 10.92 -0.32
CA GLU A 175 -4.59 11.22 -1.71
C GLU A 175 -3.56 12.36 -1.77
N LYS A 176 -3.79 13.42 -0.99
CA LYS A 176 -2.83 14.52 -0.82
C LYS A 176 -1.47 14.00 -0.34
N LEU A 177 -1.47 13.09 0.63
CA LEU A 177 -0.24 12.47 1.11
C LEU A 177 0.41 11.57 0.04
N TRP A 178 -0.36 10.83 -0.75
CA TRP A 178 0.16 10.01 -1.85
C TRP A 178 0.86 10.87 -2.92
N LYS A 179 0.27 12.01 -3.29
CA LYS A 179 0.89 12.96 -4.22
C LYS A 179 2.25 13.45 -3.71
N ARG A 180 2.34 13.78 -2.41
CA ARG A 180 3.59 14.17 -1.76
C ARG A 180 4.59 13.02 -1.70
N ALA A 181 4.13 11.81 -1.38
CA ALA A 181 4.97 10.63 -1.27
C ALA A 181 5.66 10.29 -2.60
N LYS A 182 4.95 10.41 -3.74
CA LYS A 182 5.54 10.20 -5.07
C LYS A 182 6.72 11.13 -5.39
N ARG A 183 6.82 12.29 -4.72
CA ARG A 183 7.94 13.23 -4.88
C ARG A 183 9.18 12.84 -4.06
N VAL A 184 8.99 12.18 -2.93
CA VAL A 184 10.06 11.94 -1.94
C VAL A 184 10.39 10.46 -1.69
N ILE A 185 9.53 9.55 -2.18
CA ILE A 185 9.71 8.10 -2.12
C ILE A 185 9.67 7.56 -3.55
N PRO A 186 10.70 6.85 -4.03
CA PRO A 186 10.66 6.21 -5.34
C PRO A 186 9.44 5.29 -5.48
N GLY A 187 8.58 5.55 -6.46
CA GLY A 187 7.33 4.79 -6.64
C GLY A 187 6.22 5.12 -5.64
N GLY A 188 6.40 6.16 -4.81
CA GLY A 188 5.44 6.62 -3.80
C GLY A 188 5.38 5.77 -2.53
N ASN A 189 5.99 4.59 -2.50
CA ASN A 189 5.88 3.66 -1.37
C ASN A 189 7.13 2.81 -1.14
N MET A 190 7.15 2.10 0.00
CA MET A 190 8.26 1.22 0.40
C MET A 190 8.13 -0.22 -0.11
N LEU A 191 6.89 -0.71 -0.27
CA LEU A 191 6.60 -2.08 -0.67
C LEU A 191 5.71 -2.08 -1.91
N LEU A 192 6.22 -2.59 -3.03
CA LEU A 192 5.52 -2.57 -4.30
C LEU A 192 4.08 -3.09 -4.23
N SER A 193 3.83 -4.23 -3.57
CA SER A 193 2.47 -4.82 -3.44
C SER A 193 1.46 -3.96 -2.67
N LYS A 194 1.90 -2.89 -2.00
CA LYS A 194 1.05 -1.87 -1.35
C LYS A 194 0.95 -0.57 -2.16
N ARG A 195 1.42 -0.56 -3.41
CA ARG A 195 1.33 0.63 -4.28
C ARG A 195 -0.12 0.84 -4.67
N ALA A 196 -0.60 2.07 -4.58
CA ALA A 196 -2.00 2.42 -4.84
C ALA A 196 -2.45 1.96 -6.24
N GLU A 197 -1.64 2.26 -7.25
CA GLU A 197 -1.93 1.94 -8.64
C GLU A 197 -1.93 0.43 -8.93
N MET A 198 -1.36 -0.41 -8.05
CA MET A 198 -1.47 -1.87 -8.18
C MET A 198 -2.84 -2.42 -7.75
N HIS A 199 -3.71 -1.60 -7.16
CA HIS A 199 -5.03 -2.02 -6.73
C HIS A 199 -6.12 -1.29 -7.51
N LEU A 200 -6.11 0.04 -7.48
CA LEU A 200 -7.07 0.88 -8.19
C LEU A 200 -6.42 2.23 -8.55
N PRO A 201 -6.12 2.48 -9.83
CA PRO A 201 -5.58 3.77 -10.27
C PRO A 201 -6.52 4.92 -9.89
N ALA A 202 -5.96 5.97 -9.28
CA ALA A 202 -6.66 7.19 -8.87
C ALA A 202 -7.89 6.98 -7.94
N GLY A 203 -7.99 5.86 -7.23
CA GLY A 203 -9.11 5.61 -6.29
C GLY A 203 -8.76 4.77 -5.06
N TRP A 204 -7.51 4.33 -4.90
CA TRP A 204 -7.11 3.49 -3.78
C TRP A 204 -6.72 4.30 -2.52
N PRO A 205 -7.30 4.04 -1.33
CA PRO A 205 -6.88 4.67 -0.08
C PRO A 205 -5.47 4.21 0.29
N SER A 206 -4.50 5.09 0.07
CA SER A 206 -3.08 4.73 0.12
C SER A 206 -2.51 4.66 1.55
N TYR A 207 -3.23 5.22 2.53
CA TYR A 207 -2.79 5.35 3.92
C TYR A 207 -3.92 5.01 4.89
N PHE A 208 -3.52 4.51 6.07
CA PHE A 208 -4.44 4.21 7.16
C PHE A 208 -3.99 4.93 8.44
N SER A 209 -4.97 5.33 9.27
CA SER A 209 -4.75 5.90 10.60
C SER A 209 -4.70 4.81 11.68
N ARG A 210 -5.52 3.76 11.54
CA ARG A 210 -5.57 2.61 12.46
C ARG A 210 -6.14 1.37 11.81
N ALA A 211 -5.89 0.20 12.41
CA ALA A 211 -6.48 -1.08 12.01
C ALA A 211 -6.71 -1.98 13.24
N LYS A 212 -7.78 -2.78 13.23
CA LYS A 212 -8.13 -3.72 14.30
C LYS A 212 -8.99 -4.87 13.76
N GLY A 213 -8.65 -6.12 14.10
CA GLY A 213 -9.33 -7.30 13.57
C GLY A 213 -9.17 -7.37 12.04
N CYS A 214 -10.26 -7.25 11.28
CA CYS A 214 -10.25 -7.11 9.83
C CYS A 214 -10.72 -5.73 9.36
N ARG A 215 -10.69 -4.71 10.23
CA ARG A 215 -11.16 -3.34 9.91
C ARG A 215 -9.98 -2.39 9.83
N VAL A 216 -10.00 -1.49 8.84
CA VAL A 216 -8.98 -0.48 8.56
C VAL A 216 -9.67 0.87 8.43
N TRP A 217 -9.09 1.91 9.05
CA TRP A 217 -9.56 3.28 8.90
C TRP A 217 -8.53 4.08 8.12
N ASP A 218 -8.95 4.78 7.08
CA ASP A 218 -8.08 5.68 6.33
C ASP A 218 -7.75 6.96 7.12
N LEU A 219 -7.11 7.95 6.48
CA LEU A 219 -6.79 9.24 7.11
C LEU A 219 -7.99 10.20 7.19
N ASP A 220 -9.10 9.87 6.54
CA ASP A 220 -10.34 10.62 6.52
C ASP A 220 -11.43 9.91 7.37
N ASP A 221 -10.99 9.04 8.30
CA ASP A 221 -11.80 8.22 9.22
C ASP A 221 -12.80 7.26 8.55
N ARG A 222 -12.69 7.02 7.24
CA ARG A 222 -13.52 6.04 6.55
C ARG A 222 -13.08 4.65 6.93
N MET A 223 -14.04 3.84 7.37
CA MET A 223 -13.81 2.46 7.77
C MET A 223 -14.03 1.51 6.60
N TYR A 224 -13.08 0.61 6.43
CA TYR A 224 -13.12 -0.47 5.45
C TYR A 224 -13.01 -1.83 6.13
N VAL A 225 -13.75 -2.81 5.64
CA VAL A 225 -13.58 -4.22 5.99
C VAL A 225 -12.59 -4.86 5.01
N ASP A 226 -11.44 -5.31 5.51
CA ASP A 226 -10.40 -5.97 4.74
C ASP A 226 -10.61 -7.48 4.71
N VAL A 227 -11.02 -7.97 3.56
CA VAL A 227 -11.09 -9.39 3.19
C VAL A 227 -10.13 -9.70 2.04
N GLY A 228 -9.31 -8.72 1.66
CA GLY A 228 -8.36 -8.78 0.56
C GLY A 228 -7.05 -9.38 1.00
N LEU A 229 -6.06 -8.54 1.32
CA LEU A 229 -4.67 -9.00 1.51
C LEU A 229 -4.21 -9.12 2.96
N MET A 230 -4.98 -8.64 3.95
CA MET A 230 -4.65 -8.74 5.38
C MET A 230 -3.18 -8.43 5.71
N GLY A 231 -2.70 -7.26 5.24
CA GLY A 231 -1.32 -6.83 5.39
C GLY A 231 -0.32 -7.67 4.58
N VAL A 232 -0.71 -8.07 3.35
CA VAL A 232 0.07 -8.97 2.47
C VAL A 232 0.33 -10.32 3.14
N GLY A 233 -0.67 -10.83 3.84
CA GLY A 233 -0.69 -12.12 4.52
C GLY A 233 0.07 -12.18 5.83
N THR A 234 0.39 -11.05 6.43
CA THR A 234 1.05 -11.03 7.74
C THR A 234 0.07 -11.35 8.86
N ASN A 235 -1.18 -10.86 8.79
CA ASN A 235 -2.07 -10.79 9.96
C ASN A 235 -3.14 -11.88 10.01
N ILE A 236 -2.73 -13.14 10.16
CA ILE A 236 -3.70 -14.25 10.25
C ILE A 236 -4.53 -14.22 11.54
N LEU A 237 -4.00 -13.66 12.63
CA LEU A 237 -4.74 -13.42 13.88
C LEU A 237 -5.59 -12.13 13.82
N GLY A 238 -5.52 -11.38 12.72
CA GLY A 238 -6.12 -10.06 12.57
C GLY A 238 -5.18 -8.93 12.99
N TYR A 239 -5.52 -7.71 12.59
CA TYR A 239 -4.81 -6.49 12.92
C TYR A 239 -4.90 -6.18 14.42
N GLY A 240 -3.76 -5.80 15.01
CA GLY A 240 -3.67 -5.39 16.41
C GLY A 240 -4.18 -6.45 17.39
N HIS A 241 -3.73 -7.70 17.23
CA HIS A 241 -4.18 -8.80 18.08
C HIS A 241 -3.73 -8.57 19.53
N SER A 242 -4.67 -8.54 20.49
CA SER A 242 -4.38 -8.03 21.85
C SER A 242 -3.26 -8.79 22.55
N LYS A 243 -3.24 -10.13 22.48
CA LYS A 243 -2.17 -10.92 23.10
C LYS A 243 -0.78 -10.62 22.53
N VAL A 244 -0.69 -10.24 21.25
CA VAL A 244 0.59 -9.93 20.59
C VAL A 244 1.00 -8.49 20.92
N ASP A 245 0.07 -7.54 20.79
CA ASP A 245 0.33 -6.13 21.07
C ASP A 245 0.66 -5.87 22.54
N GLU A 246 -0.02 -6.55 23.47
CA GLU A 246 0.26 -6.45 24.92
C GLU A 246 1.68 -6.93 25.22
N ALA A 247 2.07 -8.10 24.70
CA ALA A 247 3.43 -8.62 24.87
C ALA A 247 4.51 -7.67 24.31
N VAL A 248 4.26 -7.11 23.12
CA VAL A 248 5.17 -6.12 22.52
C VAL A 248 5.20 -4.82 23.33
N SER A 249 4.05 -4.34 23.82
CA SER A 249 3.96 -3.14 24.64
C SER A 249 4.75 -3.28 25.94
N GLU A 250 4.64 -4.42 26.60
CA GLU A 250 5.44 -4.77 27.78
C GLU A 250 6.94 -4.81 27.46
N ALA A 251 7.32 -5.38 26.32
CA ALA A 251 8.71 -5.41 25.87
C ALA A 251 9.27 -4.00 25.60
N VAL A 252 8.47 -3.11 24.99
CA VAL A 252 8.85 -1.71 24.78
C VAL A 252 9.04 -0.99 26.13
N ALA A 253 8.14 -1.20 27.08
CA ALA A 253 8.25 -0.63 28.43
C ALA A 253 9.49 -1.13 29.18
N ALA A 254 9.93 -2.37 28.92
CA ALA A 254 11.15 -2.95 29.48
C ALA A 254 12.44 -2.53 28.75
N GLY A 255 12.33 -1.83 27.62
CA GLY A 255 13.44 -1.42 26.76
C GLY A 255 13.71 -2.40 25.61
N ASN A 256 13.73 -1.89 24.38
CA ASN A 256 13.80 -2.73 23.19
C ASN A 256 15.21 -3.30 22.88
N MET A 257 16.28 -2.55 23.16
CA MET A 257 17.64 -2.95 22.81
C MET A 257 18.64 -2.44 23.84
N SER A 258 19.67 -3.22 24.11
CA SER A 258 20.79 -2.87 24.98
C SER A 258 22.10 -3.47 24.45
N THR A 259 23.21 -3.26 25.16
CA THR A 259 24.48 -3.97 24.89
C THR A 259 24.39 -5.47 25.16
N PHE A 260 23.50 -5.90 26.05
CA PHE A 260 23.20 -7.32 26.28
C PHE A 260 22.04 -7.79 25.39
N ASN A 261 22.08 -9.07 25.01
CA ASN A 261 21.03 -9.70 24.21
C ASN A 261 19.72 -9.86 24.99
N CYS A 262 18.61 -9.88 24.27
CA CYS A 262 17.31 -10.22 24.82
C CYS A 262 17.17 -11.75 24.95
N PRO A 263 16.74 -12.31 26.09
CA PRO A 263 16.58 -13.75 26.23
C PRO A 263 15.50 -14.35 25.30
N GLU A 264 14.56 -13.53 24.84
CA GLU A 264 13.48 -13.93 23.95
C GLU A 264 13.97 -14.48 22.60
N GLU A 265 15.17 -14.10 22.15
CA GLU A 265 15.78 -14.68 20.95
C GLU A 265 16.06 -16.18 21.13
N VAL A 266 16.50 -16.60 22.31
CA VAL A 266 16.76 -18.01 22.63
C VAL A 266 15.44 -18.77 22.73
N TRP A 267 14.45 -18.21 23.44
CA TRP A 267 13.16 -18.87 23.63
C TRP A 267 12.40 -19.06 22.31
N LEU A 268 12.48 -18.08 21.39
CA LEU A 268 11.87 -18.23 20.07
C LEU A 268 12.59 -19.31 19.25
N ALA A 269 13.91 -19.39 19.34
CA ALA A 269 14.68 -20.43 18.66
C ALA A 269 14.28 -21.82 19.15
N GLU A 270 14.21 -22.01 20.47
CA GLU A 270 13.76 -23.25 21.11
C GLU A 270 12.35 -23.63 20.66
N GLN A 271 11.39 -22.70 20.66
CA GLN A 271 10.04 -23.01 20.20
C GLN A 271 9.96 -23.41 18.72
N LEU A 272 10.76 -22.78 17.86
CA LEU A 272 10.77 -23.13 16.44
C LEU A 272 11.42 -24.49 16.19
N VAL A 273 12.48 -24.84 16.95
CA VAL A 273 13.11 -26.17 16.93
C VAL A 273 12.14 -27.23 17.47
N ASP A 274 11.45 -26.96 18.57
CA ASP A 274 10.44 -27.88 19.13
C ASP A 274 9.28 -28.15 18.15
N LEU A 275 8.89 -27.14 17.37
CA LEU A 275 7.86 -27.29 16.33
C LEU A 275 8.36 -28.07 15.10
N HIS A 276 9.66 -28.14 14.88
CA HIS A 276 10.28 -28.77 13.72
C HIS A 276 11.43 -29.68 14.16
N PRO A 277 11.14 -30.91 14.66
CA PRO A 277 12.12 -31.75 15.34
C PRO A 277 13.36 -32.16 14.51
N TRP A 278 13.32 -31.96 13.20
CA TRP A 278 14.46 -32.19 12.29
C TRP A 278 15.48 -31.04 12.29
N ALA A 279 15.06 -29.85 12.72
CA ALA A 279 15.90 -28.67 12.77
C ALA A 279 16.56 -28.57 14.15
N ASP A 280 17.84 -28.19 14.19
CA ASP A 280 18.63 -28.08 15.43
C ASP A 280 18.90 -26.63 15.83
N MET A 281 18.86 -25.72 14.85
CA MET A 281 19.32 -24.34 15.02
C MET A 281 18.40 -23.34 14.33
N ALA A 282 18.34 -22.13 14.87
CA ALA A 282 17.59 -21.02 14.31
C ALA A 282 18.44 -19.75 14.18
N ARG A 283 18.06 -18.89 13.23
CA ARG A 283 18.59 -17.54 13.06
C ARG A 283 17.46 -16.59 12.66
N PHE A 284 17.52 -15.35 13.12
CA PHE A 284 16.47 -14.36 12.84
C PHE A 284 16.92 -13.26 11.90
N ALA A 285 15.95 -12.76 11.14
CA ALA A 285 16.04 -11.59 10.27
C ALA A 285 14.81 -10.69 10.52
N ARG A 286 14.65 -9.59 9.76
CA ARG A 286 13.50 -8.68 9.88
C ARG A 286 12.62 -8.64 8.64
N SER A 287 13.05 -9.25 7.54
CA SER A 287 12.20 -9.42 6.35
C SER A 287 12.46 -10.76 5.66
N GLY A 288 11.46 -11.25 4.90
CA GLY A 288 11.56 -12.51 4.18
C GLY A 288 12.69 -12.52 3.13
N GLY A 289 12.82 -11.46 2.33
CA GLY A 289 13.91 -11.38 1.35
C GLY A 289 15.31 -11.36 1.99
N GLU A 290 15.45 -10.71 3.15
CA GLU A 290 16.68 -10.77 3.95
C GLU A 290 16.93 -12.19 4.48
N ALA A 291 15.90 -12.86 5.00
CA ALA A 291 15.99 -14.23 5.50
C ALA A 291 16.40 -15.21 4.38
N CYS A 292 15.85 -15.07 3.18
CA CYS A 292 16.24 -15.88 2.02
C CYS A 292 17.68 -15.62 1.59
N ALA A 293 18.14 -14.36 1.64
CA ALA A 293 19.55 -14.02 1.40
C ALA A 293 20.50 -14.59 2.48
N VAL A 294 20.07 -14.65 3.75
CA VAL A 294 20.80 -15.34 4.82
C VAL A 294 20.85 -16.85 4.56
N ALA A 295 19.71 -17.48 4.26
CA ALA A 295 19.59 -18.91 4.03
C ALA A 295 20.46 -19.39 2.86
N VAL A 296 20.41 -18.72 1.70
CA VAL A 296 21.23 -19.11 0.54
C VAL A 296 22.73 -18.95 0.82
N ARG A 297 23.13 -17.96 1.63
CA ARG A 297 24.54 -17.77 2.01
C ARG A 297 25.03 -18.90 2.91
N ILE A 298 24.22 -19.32 3.89
CA ILE A 298 24.51 -20.49 4.73
C ILE A 298 24.59 -21.75 3.87
N ALA A 299 23.62 -21.97 2.99
CA ALA A 299 23.56 -23.13 2.11
C ALA A 299 24.76 -23.23 1.14
N ARG A 300 25.19 -22.11 0.55
CA ARG A 300 26.42 -22.04 -0.26
C ARG A 300 27.67 -22.33 0.56
N ALA A 301 27.78 -21.76 1.76
CA ALA A 301 28.91 -22.01 2.65
C ALA A 301 28.99 -23.48 3.10
N ALA A 302 27.83 -24.12 3.32
CA ALA A 302 27.75 -25.53 3.70
C ALA A 302 28.06 -26.48 2.52
N SER A 303 27.52 -26.21 1.34
CA SER A 303 27.74 -27.04 0.15
C SER A 303 29.11 -26.83 -0.51
N GLY A 304 29.73 -25.66 -0.30
CA GLY A 304 30.98 -25.27 -0.95
C GLY A 304 30.84 -24.96 -2.44
N LYS A 305 29.61 -24.74 -2.94
CA LYS A 305 29.33 -24.46 -4.35
C LYS A 305 28.55 -23.16 -4.52
N ASP A 306 28.73 -22.52 -5.67
CA ASP A 306 28.11 -21.22 -5.98
C ASP A 306 26.69 -21.36 -6.56
N GLY A 307 26.41 -22.44 -7.30
CA GLY A 307 25.18 -22.59 -8.08
C GLY A 307 23.94 -22.87 -7.22
N VAL A 308 22.83 -22.25 -7.60
CA VAL A 308 21.50 -22.43 -6.99
C VAL A 308 20.49 -22.85 -8.06
N ALA A 309 19.80 -23.97 -7.86
CA ALA A 309 18.56 -24.29 -8.56
C ALA A 309 17.39 -23.73 -7.74
N PHE A 310 16.46 -22.98 -8.34
CA PHE A 310 15.34 -22.43 -7.58
C PHE A 310 13.98 -22.53 -8.27
N CYS A 311 12.93 -22.55 -7.46
CA CYS A 311 11.54 -22.54 -7.90
C CYS A 311 10.66 -21.75 -6.92
N GLY A 312 10.16 -20.60 -7.35
CA GLY A 312 9.43 -19.69 -6.47
C GLY A 312 9.97 -18.26 -6.52
N TYR A 313 9.40 -17.40 -5.67
CA TYR A 313 9.87 -16.03 -5.46
C TYR A 313 10.51 -15.91 -4.08
N HIS A 314 11.78 -15.52 -4.06
CA HIS A 314 12.61 -15.56 -2.84
C HIS A 314 13.19 -14.19 -2.46
N GLY A 315 12.47 -13.12 -2.81
CA GLY A 315 12.85 -11.74 -2.50
C GLY A 315 13.51 -10.99 -3.66
N TRP A 316 14.32 -9.99 -3.32
CA TRP A 316 14.83 -8.98 -4.27
C TRP A 316 16.37 -8.97 -4.42
N SER A 317 17.09 -9.77 -3.63
CA SER A 317 18.55 -9.72 -3.58
C SER A 317 19.23 -10.21 -4.86
N ASP A 318 20.48 -9.77 -5.06
CA ASP A 318 21.31 -10.04 -6.24
C ASP A 318 21.34 -11.51 -6.67
N TRP A 319 21.40 -12.47 -5.74
CA TRP A 319 21.47 -13.89 -6.11
C TRP A 319 20.22 -14.36 -6.87
N TYR A 320 19.04 -13.83 -6.53
CA TYR A 320 17.79 -14.20 -7.15
C TYR A 320 17.62 -13.47 -8.50
N LEU A 321 17.87 -12.16 -8.52
CA LEU A 321 17.80 -11.36 -9.75
C LEU A 321 18.87 -11.74 -10.79
N ALA A 322 19.99 -12.31 -10.37
CA ALA A 322 21.04 -12.80 -11.27
C ALA A 322 20.54 -13.84 -12.29
N ALA A 323 19.42 -14.52 -12.01
CA ALA A 323 18.78 -15.42 -12.97
C ALA A 323 18.40 -14.69 -14.27
N ASN A 324 18.07 -13.40 -14.23
CA ASN A 324 17.72 -12.60 -15.42
C ASN A 324 18.93 -11.99 -16.14
N LEU A 325 20.16 -12.24 -15.69
CA LEU A 325 21.36 -11.84 -16.44
C LEU A 325 21.65 -12.74 -17.64
N THR A 326 21.08 -13.95 -17.68
CA THR A 326 21.19 -14.87 -18.80
C THR A 326 20.09 -14.61 -19.83
N GLU A 327 20.35 -14.99 -21.09
CA GLU A 327 19.36 -14.82 -22.18
C GLU A 327 18.01 -15.47 -21.84
N GLY A 328 16.92 -14.82 -22.26
CA GLY A 328 15.56 -15.32 -22.07
C GLY A 328 14.83 -14.86 -20.81
N SER A 329 15.49 -14.15 -19.88
CA SER A 329 14.89 -13.63 -18.63
C SER A 329 14.03 -14.69 -17.88
N PRO A 330 14.63 -15.78 -17.36
CA PRO A 330 13.92 -16.91 -16.75
C PRO A 330 12.86 -16.56 -15.69
N LEU A 331 13.01 -15.43 -14.98
CA LEU A 331 12.01 -15.01 -14.00
C LEU A 331 10.69 -14.55 -14.64
N ALA A 332 10.71 -14.14 -15.92
CA ALA A 332 9.53 -13.69 -16.64
C ALA A 332 8.44 -14.76 -16.74
N THR A 333 8.82 -16.03 -16.79
CA THR A 333 7.91 -17.18 -16.88
C THR A 333 7.76 -17.94 -15.56
N HIS A 334 8.57 -17.64 -14.55
CA HIS A 334 8.54 -18.35 -13.26
C HIS A 334 7.34 -17.95 -12.40
N LEU A 335 7.18 -16.65 -12.12
CA LEU A 335 6.11 -16.16 -11.23
C LEU A 335 5.80 -14.67 -11.42
N LEU A 336 6.83 -13.83 -11.60
CA LEU A 336 6.68 -12.38 -11.63
C LEU A 336 7.48 -11.79 -12.81
N PRO A 337 6.81 -11.29 -13.87
CA PRO A 337 7.49 -10.61 -14.96
C PRO A 337 7.99 -9.21 -14.58
N GLY A 338 8.93 -8.68 -15.37
CA GLY A 338 9.42 -7.30 -15.25
C GLY A 338 10.52 -7.09 -14.21
N LEU A 339 11.16 -8.15 -13.73
CA LEU A 339 12.29 -8.07 -12.78
C LEU A 339 13.62 -7.77 -13.50
N ASP A 340 13.87 -6.50 -13.81
CA ASP A 340 15.14 -6.06 -14.43
C ASP A 340 16.34 -6.26 -13.47
N PRO A 341 17.42 -6.95 -13.87
CA PRO A 341 18.62 -7.14 -13.06
C PRO A 341 19.56 -5.91 -13.02
N ALA A 342 19.10 -4.71 -13.41
CA ALA A 342 19.88 -3.48 -13.31
C ALA A 342 20.49 -3.29 -11.90
N GLY A 343 21.82 -3.16 -11.84
CA GLY A 343 22.57 -3.06 -10.59
C GLY A 343 23.15 -4.39 -10.08
N VAL A 344 22.68 -5.54 -10.59
CA VAL A 344 23.23 -6.86 -10.26
C VAL A 344 24.56 -7.08 -10.99
N PRO A 345 25.64 -7.49 -10.30
CA PRO A 345 26.93 -7.75 -10.94
C PRO A 345 26.86 -8.84 -12.02
N ARG A 346 27.39 -8.55 -13.20
CA ARG A 346 27.42 -9.50 -14.34
C ARG A 346 28.14 -10.81 -14.04
N GLY A 347 29.08 -10.81 -13.09
CA GLY A 347 29.79 -12.01 -12.65
C GLY A 347 28.89 -13.04 -11.96
N LEU A 348 27.65 -12.69 -11.60
CA LEU A 348 26.67 -13.62 -11.03
C LEU A 348 25.84 -14.34 -12.11
N ALA A 349 26.02 -14.05 -13.40
CA ALA A 349 25.28 -14.70 -14.47
C ALA A 349 25.44 -16.23 -14.41
N GLY A 350 24.32 -16.96 -14.46
CA GLY A 350 24.29 -18.43 -14.36
C GLY A 350 24.43 -19.00 -12.94
N SER A 351 24.71 -18.17 -11.93
CA SER A 351 24.82 -18.63 -10.53
C SER A 351 23.48 -19.03 -9.90
N ALA A 352 22.37 -18.63 -10.50
CA ALA A 352 21.02 -19.05 -10.14
C ALA A 352 20.25 -19.45 -11.40
N ARG A 353 19.65 -20.65 -11.37
CA ARG A 353 18.91 -21.24 -12.49
C ARG A 353 17.53 -21.68 -12.01
N GLY A 354 16.50 -21.20 -12.70
CA GLY A 354 15.11 -21.52 -12.39
C GLY A 354 14.67 -22.87 -12.99
N PHE A 355 13.80 -23.58 -12.29
CA PHE A 355 13.02 -24.71 -12.82
C PHE A 355 11.53 -24.57 -12.50
N ALA A 356 10.67 -25.13 -13.35
CA ALA A 356 9.22 -25.08 -13.15
C ALA A 356 8.78 -25.94 -11.95
N TYR A 357 7.77 -25.48 -11.22
CA TYR A 357 7.17 -26.24 -10.13
C TYR A 357 6.55 -27.54 -10.68
N ASN A 358 6.63 -28.64 -9.92
CA ASN A 358 6.29 -30.01 -10.36
C ASN A 358 7.15 -30.59 -11.51
N ASP A 359 8.19 -29.90 -12.00
CA ASP A 359 9.12 -30.44 -13.00
C ASP A 359 10.39 -31.02 -12.35
N LEU A 360 10.27 -32.23 -11.82
CA LEU A 360 11.39 -32.93 -11.18
C LEU A 360 12.53 -33.24 -12.17
N ALA A 361 12.20 -33.52 -13.43
CA ALA A 361 13.19 -33.87 -14.45
C ALA A 361 14.08 -32.66 -14.80
N ALA A 362 13.50 -31.47 -14.89
CA ALA A 362 14.28 -30.24 -15.07
C ALA A 362 15.22 -29.97 -13.89
N LEU A 363 14.76 -30.17 -12.65
CA LEU A 363 15.62 -30.05 -11.47
C LEU A 363 16.78 -31.06 -11.50
N GLU A 364 16.50 -32.32 -11.84
CA GLU A 364 17.52 -33.37 -11.92
C GLU A 364 18.59 -33.01 -12.97
N SER A 365 18.17 -32.58 -14.16
CA SER A 365 19.08 -32.13 -15.23
C SER A 365 19.96 -30.94 -14.82
N LEU A 366 19.41 -29.99 -14.06
CA LEU A 366 20.21 -28.88 -13.51
C LEU A 366 21.29 -29.38 -12.54
N LEU A 367 20.98 -30.35 -11.68
CA LEU A 367 21.92 -30.88 -10.68
C LEU A 367 22.99 -31.80 -11.28
N GLU A 368 22.77 -32.40 -12.45
CA GLU A 368 23.76 -33.18 -13.19
C GLU A 368 24.96 -32.34 -13.66
N THR A 369 24.80 -31.02 -13.80
CA THR A 369 25.90 -30.10 -14.15
C THR A 369 27.00 -30.05 -13.10
N GLY A 370 26.69 -30.44 -11.85
CA GLY A 370 27.66 -30.60 -10.76
C GLY A 370 28.04 -29.33 -10.00
N ASP A 371 27.78 -28.14 -10.54
CA ASP A 371 28.13 -26.84 -9.95
C ASP A 371 27.05 -26.27 -9.02
N ILE A 372 25.86 -26.90 -8.97
CA ILE A 372 24.79 -26.53 -8.04
C ILE A 372 25.01 -27.21 -6.68
N GLY A 373 24.96 -26.40 -5.61
CA GLY A 373 25.02 -26.85 -4.23
C GLY A 373 23.78 -26.53 -3.40
N VAL A 374 22.81 -25.83 -3.98
CA VAL A 374 21.59 -25.41 -3.29
C VAL A 374 20.38 -25.65 -4.18
N VAL A 375 19.35 -26.28 -3.62
CA VAL A 375 17.99 -26.32 -4.19
C VAL A 375 17.12 -25.45 -3.31
N PHE A 376 16.53 -24.38 -3.85
CA PHE A 376 15.79 -23.38 -3.08
C PHE A 376 14.37 -23.25 -3.64
N MET A 377 13.33 -23.62 -2.89
CA MET A 377 11.97 -23.59 -3.44
C MET A 377 10.87 -23.28 -2.42
N GLU A 378 9.78 -22.68 -2.90
CA GLU A 378 8.53 -22.62 -2.12
C GLU A 378 7.91 -24.02 -2.06
N VAL A 379 7.45 -24.46 -0.88
CA VAL A 379 6.82 -25.79 -0.74
C VAL A 379 5.54 -25.87 -1.55
N GLN A 380 4.72 -24.83 -1.48
CA GLN A 380 3.50 -24.66 -2.26
C GLN A 380 3.14 -23.17 -2.28
N ARG A 381 2.69 -22.69 -3.44
CA ARG A 381 2.13 -21.34 -3.58
C ARG A 381 0.75 -21.32 -4.22
N SER A 382 0.68 -21.65 -5.51
CA SER A 382 -0.55 -21.58 -6.30
C SER A 382 -1.15 -22.97 -6.58
N ALA A 383 -0.29 -23.94 -6.93
CA ALA A 383 -0.66 -25.32 -7.19
C ALA A 383 -0.16 -26.24 -6.07
N GLU A 384 -0.87 -27.34 -5.83
CA GLU A 384 -0.40 -28.40 -4.92
C GLU A 384 0.78 -29.16 -5.56
N PRO A 385 1.71 -29.70 -4.75
CA PRO A 385 2.75 -30.57 -5.27
C PRO A 385 2.12 -31.84 -5.85
N ASP A 386 2.60 -32.24 -7.04
CA ASP A 386 2.19 -33.53 -7.63
C ASP A 386 2.63 -34.69 -6.71
N PRO A 387 1.91 -35.82 -6.72
CA PRO A 387 2.27 -36.98 -5.91
C PRO A 387 3.74 -37.40 -6.13
N GLY A 388 4.53 -37.44 -5.05
CA GLY A 388 5.94 -37.81 -5.06
C GLY A 388 6.92 -36.73 -5.54
N PHE A 389 6.43 -35.53 -5.90
CA PHE A 389 7.30 -34.44 -6.34
C PHE A 389 8.28 -34.01 -5.23
N LEU A 390 7.78 -33.68 -4.03
CA LEU A 390 8.62 -33.22 -2.93
C LEU A 390 9.59 -34.30 -2.43
N ASP A 391 9.14 -35.56 -2.35
CA ASP A 391 10.01 -36.71 -2.04
C ASP A 391 11.15 -36.83 -3.08
N GLY A 392 10.80 -36.68 -4.36
CA GLY A 392 11.74 -36.64 -5.46
C GLY A 392 12.75 -35.51 -5.32
N VAL A 393 12.31 -34.28 -5.06
CA VAL A 393 13.19 -33.12 -4.82
C VAL A 393 14.18 -33.43 -3.70
N ARG A 394 13.70 -33.94 -2.56
CA ARG A 394 14.55 -34.31 -1.42
C ARG A 394 15.59 -35.37 -1.80
N ALA A 395 15.15 -36.44 -2.47
CA ALA A 395 16.03 -37.52 -2.89
C ALA A 395 17.11 -37.05 -3.86
N VAL A 396 16.73 -36.24 -4.86
CA VAL A 396 17.65 -35.68 -5.86
C VAL A 396 18.64 -34.71 -5.21
N ALA A 397 18.18 -33.81 -4.34
CA ALA A 397 19.07 -32.90 -3.61
C ALA A 397 20.12 -33.67 -2.80
N SER A 398 19.70 -34.68 -2.03
CA SER A 398 20.60 -35.51 -1.22
C SER A 398 21.60 -36.30 -2.06
N ARG A 399 21.17 -36.89 -3.19
CA ARG A 399 22.04 -37.66 -4.09
C ARG A 399 23.15 -36.80 -4.70
N HIS A 400 22.89 -35.52 -4.94
CA HIS A 400 23.86 -34.58 -5.51
C HIS A 400 24.62 -33.76 -4.45
N GLY A 401 24.37 -34.01 -3.16
CA GLY A 401 24.97 -33.27 -2.06
C GLY A 401 24.59 -31.79 -2.04
N ALA A 402 23.40 -31.45 -2.54
CA ALA A 402 22.86 -30.09 -2.51
C ALA A 402 22.05 -29.88 -1.22
N VAL A 403 22.19 -28.70 -0.63
CA VAL A 403 21.38 -28.24 0.50
C VAL A 403 19.99 -27.89 0.00
N LEU A 404 18.96 -28.56 0.52
CA LEU A 404 17.56 -28.25 0.22
C LEU A 404 17.06 -27.17 1.17
N VAL A 405 16.58 -26.07 0.59
CA VAL A 405 16.00 -24.94 1.29
C VAL A 405 14.53 -24.81 0.90
N PHE A 406 13.65 -24.90 1.90
CA PHE A 406 12.23 -24.58 1.73
C PHE A 406 11.93 -23.16 2.18
N ASP A 407 11.40 -22.36 1.26
CA ASP A 407 10.84 -21.04 1.54
C ASP A 407 9.37 -21.18 1.92
N GLU A 408 9.10 -21.05 3.20
CA GLU A 408 7.75 -21.06 3.76
C GLU A 408 7.36 -19.68 4.31
N CYS A 409 7.97 -18.61 3.81
CA CYS A 409 7.59 -17.24 4.18
C CYS A 409 6.13 -16.93 3.85
N THR A 410 5.54 -17.60 2.87
CA THR A 410 4.14 -17.40 2.47
C THR A 410 3.21 -18.45 3.06
N SER A 411 3.59 -19.73 2.99
CA SER A 411 2.78 -20.89 3.38
C SER A 411 2.79 -21.18 4.88
N GLY A 412 3.87 -20.82 5.58
CA GLY A 412 4.07 -21.11 6.99
C GLY A 412 2.91 -20.63 7.87
N PHE A 413 2.54 -21.48 8.82
CA PHE A 413 1.53 -21.26 9.85
C PHE A 413 0.10 -21.11 9.33
N ARG A 414 -0.21 -21.57 8.11
CA ARG A 414 -1.54 -21.41 7.51
C ARG A 414 -2.43 -22.64 7.50
N LYS A 415 -1.85 -23.83 7.56
CA LYS A 415 -2.58 -25.11 7.52
C LYS A 415 -2.31 -25.96 8.75
N ASN A 416 -1.16 -25.75 9.38
CA ASN A 416 -0.74 -26.32 10.66
C ASN A 416 0.08 -25.27 11.43
N LEU A 417 0.41 -25.58 12.69
CA LEU A 417 1.37 -24.80 13.47
C LEU A 417 2.79 -25.24 13.08
N GLY A 418 3.36 -24.60 12.06
CA GLY A 418 4.66 -24.93 11.46
C GLY A 418 4.67 -24.64 9.96
N GLY A 419 5.44 -25.40 9.18
CA GLY A 419 5.40 -25.34 7.72
C GLY A 419 4.58 -26.46 7.06
N LEU A 420 4.23 -26.28 5.79
CA LEU A 420 3.60 -27.32 4.96
C LEU A 420 4.50 -28.54 4.77
N HIS A 421 5.81 -28.38 4.83
CA HIS A 421 6.76 -29.49 4.75
C HIS A 421 6.48 -30.59 5.80
N LEU A 422 5.97 -30.21 6.98
CA LEU A 422 5.53 -31.17 8.01
C LEU A 422 4.30 -31.98 7.59
N LEU A 423 3.36 -31.38 6.84
CA LEU A 423 2.18 -32.07 6.34
C LEU A 423 2.53 -33.04 5.20
N HIS A 424 3.55 -32.70 4.42
CA HIS A 424 4.09 -33.57 3.37
C HIS A 424 5.10 -34.60 3.88
N ASN A 425 5.54 -34.51 5.14
CA ASN A 425 6.59 -35.35 5.73
C ASN A 425 7.90 -35.34 4.92
N VAL A 426 8.27 -34.18 4.37
CA VAL A 426 9.54 -34.01 3.64
C VAL A 426 10.35 -32.94 4.34
N GLU A 427 11.47 -33.34 4.94
CA GLU A 427 12.33 -32.44 5.72
C GLU A 427 13.40 -31.79 4.83
N PRO A 428 13.45 -30.44 4.78
CA PRO A 428 14.55 -29.75 4.12
C PRO A 428 15.80 -29.75 5.02
N ASP A 429 16.90 -29.21 4.50
CA ASP A 429 18.08 -28.91 5.33
C ASP A 429 17.95 -27.54 6.01
N ILE A 430 17.23 -26.61 5.37
CA ILE A 430 16.88 -25.28 5.88
C ILE A 430 15.40 -24.99 5.55
N ALA A 431 14.68 -24.37 6.49
CA ALA A 431 13.38 -23.76 6.23
C ALA A 431 13.38 -22.27 6.60
N VAL A 432 12.69 -21.45 5.80
CA VAL A 432 12.57 -20.00 6.02
C VAL A 432 11.11 -19.64 6.33
N PHE A 433 10.92 -18.86 7.39
CA PHE A 433 9.62 -18.38 7.84
C PHE A 433 9.58 -16.86 7.96
N GLY A 434 8.40 -16.28 7.83
CA GLY A 434 8.18 -14.85 7.98
C GLY A 434 6.70 -14.56 8.08
N LYS A 435 6.28 -13.37 7.62
CA LYS A 435 4.88 -12.91 7.54
C LYS A 435 4.07 -13.22 8.80
N THR A 436 3.38 -14.36 8.79
CA THR A 436 2.49 -14.85 9.85
C THR A 436 3.22 -15.00 11.18
N LEU A 437 4.51 -15.36 11.18
CA LEU A 437 5.34 -15.50 12.38
C LEU A 437 5.27 -14.25 13.28
N GLY A 438 5.25 -13.05 12.68
CA GLY A 438 5.22 -11.79 13.43
C GLY A 438 3.84 -11.20 13.62
N ASN A 439 2.81 -11.73 12.95
CA ASN A 439 1.46 -11.17 12.88
C ASN A 439 1.43 -9.63 12.82
N GLY A 440 2.19 -9.05 11.89
CA GLY A 440 2.28 -7.61 11.67
C GLY A 440 3.59 -6.96 12.16
N TYR A 441 4.35 -7.63 13.03
CA TYR A 441 5.67 -7.20 13.47
C TYR A 441 6.80 -7.78 12.61
N ALA A 442 7.92 -7.06 12.53
CA ALA A 442 9.05 -7.46 11.70
C ALA A 442 9.83 -8.60 12.35
N ILE A 443 9.63 -9.83 11.86
CA ILE A 443 10.44 -10.99 12.22
C ILE A 443 10.35 -12.03 11.10
N SER A 444 11.51 -12.62 10.81
CA SER A 444 11.64 -13.80 9.95
C SER A 444 12.63 -14.75 10.60
N ALA A 445 12.48 -16.05 10.35
CA ALA A 445 13.32 -17.09 10.90
C ALA A 445 13.91 -17.95 9.78
N VAL A 446 15.14 -18.37 9.97
CA VAL A 446 15.81 -19.42 9.21
C VAL A 446 16.11 -20.52 10.21
N ILE A 447 15.52 -21.69 10.04
CA ILE A 447 15.83 -22.87 10.84
C ILE A 447 16.50 -23.92 9.98
N GLY A 448 17.32 -24.78 10.57
CA GLY A 448 17.96 -25.84 9.82
C GLY A 448 18.71 -26.84 10.69
N THR A 449 19.24 -27.86 10.05
CA THR A 449 20.09 -28.86 10.71
C THR A 449 21.39 -28.22 11.18
N GLU A 450 21.96 -28.71 12.29
CA GLU A 450 23.22 -28.19 12.84
C GLU A 450 24.34 -28.25 11.80
N SER A 451 24.41 -29.35 11.05
CA SER A 451 25.46 -29.60 10.06
C SER A 451 25.52 -28.54 8.95
N VAL A 452 24.37 -27.94 8.60
CA VAL A 452 24.28 -26.87 7.60
C VAL A 452 24.34 -25.49 8.27
N MET A 453 23.63 -25.30 9.38
CA MET A 453 23.53 -23.99 10.04
C MET A 453 24.87 -23.51 10.62
N GLN A 454 25.73 -24.42 11.08
CA GLN A 454 27.08 -24.08 11.56
C GLN A 454 27.99 -23.49 10.47
N ALA A 455 27.66 -23.66 9.19
CA ALA A 455 28.38 -22.98 8.11
C ALA A 455 28.28 -21.44 8.20
N ALA A 456 27.30 -20.91 8.93
CA ALA A 456 27.22 -19.49 9.26
C ALA A 456 28.44 -18.95 10.02
N GLN A 457 29.22 -19.81 10.68
CA GLN A 457 30.49 -19.41 11.34
C GLN A 457 31.63 -19.19 10.33
N ASN A 458 31.51 -19.76 9.13
CA ASN A 458 32.53 -19.68 8.07
C ASN A 458 32.27 -18.52 7.09
N THR A 459 31.25 -17.70 7.33
CA THR A 459 30.85 -16.59 6.46
C THR A 459 30.30 -15.43 7.27
N PHE A 460 30.41 -14.20 6.74
CA PHE A 460 29.96 -13.02 7.46
C PHE A 460 28.45 -12.80 7.30
N ILE A 461 27.72 -12.94 8.41
CA ILE A 461 26.29 -12.71 8.52
C ILE A 461 26.06 -11.99 9.86
N SER A 462 25.68 -10.72 9.82
CA SER A 462 25.43 -9.91 11.02
C SER A 462 24.56 -8.71 10.68
N SER A 463 23.71 -8.30 11.62
CA SER A 463 22.91 -7.07 11.55
C SER A 463 22.53 -6.63 12.96
N THR A 464 22.59 -5.31 13.20
CA THR A 464 22.32 -4.70 14.51
C THR A 464 20.89 -4.99 15.00
N PHE A 465 19.90 -4.88 14.11
CA PHE A 465 18.49 -5.01 14.49
C PHE A 465 17.99 -6.46 14.54
N TRP A 466 18.86 -7.46 14.48
CA TRP A 466 18.41 -8.84 14.66
C TRP A 466 18.22 -9.23 16.13
N THR A 467 18.90 -8.53 17.05
CA THR A 467 18.88 -8.79 18.50
C THR A 467 17.96 -7.84 19.28
N GLU A 468 17.19 -7.00 18.58
CA GLU A 468 16.15 -6.19 19.22
C GLU A 468 14.99 -7.06 19.70
N ARG A 469 14.34 -6.66 20.79
CA ARG A 469 13.41 -7.49 21.55
C ARG A 469 12.03 -7.64 20.90
N ILE A 470 11.54 -6.66 20.12
CA ILE A 470 10.17 -6.68 19.58
C ILE A 470 9.94 -7.89 18.67
N GLY A 471 10.86 -8.18 17.74
CA GLY A 471 10.72 -9.29 16.80
C GLY A 471 10.54 -10.65 17.49
N PRO A 472 11.47 -11.08 18.36
CA PRO A 472 11.33 -12.33 19.10
C PRO A 472 10.09 -12.40 20.00
N VAL A 473 9.76 -11.32 20.71
CA VAL A 473 8.54 -11.24 21.55
C VAL A 473 7.29 -11.41 20.72
N ALA A 474 7.18 -10.70 19.61
CA ALA A 474 6.03 -10.80 18.71
C ALA A 474 5.93 -12.22 18.13
N GLY A 475 7.05 -12.84 17.76
CA GLY A 475 7.12 -14.23 17.31
C GLY A 475 6.57 -15.20 18.35
N LEU A 476 7.05 -15.13 19.59
CA LEU A 476 6.61 -15.95 20.71
C LEU A 476 5.12 -15.79 20.98
N ALA A 477 4.64 -14.54 21.08
CA ALA A 477 3.25 -14.23 21.35
C ALA A 477 2.34 -14.69 20.21
N SER A 478 2.78 -14.56 18.96
CA SER A 478 2.04 -15.00 17.78
C SER A 478 1.91 -16.52 17.75
N LEU A 479 2.99 -17.27 17.97
CA LEU A 479 2.94 -18.74 18.05
C LEU A 479 2.03 -19.23 19.18
N ALA A 480 2.11 -18.59 20.36
CA ALA A 480 1.24 -18.90 21.48
C ALA A 480 -0.23 -18.62 21.17
N ALA A 481 -0.54 -17.48 20.57
CA ALA A 481 -1.90 -17.11 20.17
C ALA A 481 -2.44 -18.08 19.11
N MET A 482 -1.68 -18.35 18.05
CA MET A 482 -2.04 -19.31 17.00
C MET A 482 -2.37 -20.70 17.57
N ARG A 483 -1.56 -21.18 18.52
CA ARG A 483 -1.82 -22.45 19.20
C ARG A 483 -3.09 -22.39 20.04
N SER A 484 -3.28 -21.33 20.82
CA SER A 484 -4.42 -21.20 21.74
C SER A 484 -5.77 -21.06 21.04
N GLU A 485 -5.76 -20.50 19.82
CA GLU A 485 -6.96 -20.19 19.05
C GLU A 485 -7.19 -21.16 17.89
N ASP A 486 -6.31 -22.14 17.73
CA ASP A 486 -6.26 -23.05 16.58
C ASP A 486 -6.30 -22.29 15.24
N ALA A 487 -5.54 -21.19 15.19
CA ALA A 487 -5.63 -20.22 14.10
C ALA A 487 -5.36 -20.83 12.72
N PRO A 488 -4.32 -21.68 12.50
CA PRO A 488 -4.08 -22.29 11.19
C PRO A 488 -5.29 -23.10 10.69
N ALA A 489 -5.88 -23.95 11.53
CA ALA A 489 -7.04 -24.74 11.13
C ALA A 489 -8.27 -23.86 10.83
N ARG A 490 -8.50 -22.81 11.65
CA ARG A 490 -9.61 -21.88 11.45
C ARG A 490 -9.48 -21.09 10.15
N ILE A 491 -8.31 -20.55 9.83
CA ILE A 491 -8.15 -19.77 8.59
C ILE A 491 -8.18 -20.66 7.34
N ASP A 492 -7.75 -21.92 7.43
CA ASP A 492 -7.91 -22.90 6.34
C ASP A 492 -9.40 -23.16 6.10
N ALA A 493 -10.18 -23.39 7.17
CA ALA A 493 -11.63 -23.57 7.09
C ALA A 493 -12.36 -22.35 6.51
N ILE A 494 -12.01 -21.14 6.97
CA ILE A 494 -12.55 -19.87 6.42
C ILE A 494 -12.22 -19.76 4.93
N GLY A 495 -10.98 -20.06 4.55
CA GLY A 495 -10.55 -20.05 3.15
C GLY A 495 -11.32 -21.03 2.27
N LEU A 496 -11.56 -22.25 2.76
CA LEU A 496 -12.39 -23.25 2.08
C LEU A 496 -13.84 -22.79 1.96
N GLU A 497 -14.40 -22.16 2.99
CA GLU A 497 -15.75 -21.61 2.96
C GLU A 497 -15.89 -20.49 1.92
N ILE A 498 -14.95 -19.53 1.90
CA ILE A 498 -14.92 -18.45 0.91
C ILE A 498 -14.84 -19.03 -0.50
N ARG A 499 -13.96 -20.00 -0.74
CA ARG A 499 -13.85 -20.67 -2.04
C ARG A 499 -15.17 -21.32 -2.46
N ARG A 500 -15.82 -22.06 -1.55
CA ARG A 500 -17.11 -22.70 -1.82
C ARG A 500 -18.18 -21.67 -2.18
N ARG A 501 -18.31 -20.60 -1.38
CA ARG A 501 -19.30 -19.54 -1.60
C ARG A 501 -19.04 -18.74 -2.88
N TRP A 502 -17.78 -18.53 -3.29
CA TRP A 502 -17.46 -17.96 -4.60
C TRP A 502 -17.99 -18.83 -5.74
N VAL A 503 -17.74 -20.15 -5.69
CA VAL A 503 -18.23 -21.09 -6.71
C VAL A 503 -19.75 -21.10 -6.77
N GLU A 504 -20.43 -21.21 -5.62
CA GLU A 504 -21.90 -21.21 -5.55
C GLU A 504 -22.52 -19.91 -6.06
N LEU A 505 -21.95 -18.76 -5.69
CA LEU A 505 -22.40 -17.47 -6.18
C LEU A 505 -22.21 -17.35 -7.70
N ALA A 506 -21.04 -17.74 -8.19
CA ALA A 506 -20.71 -17.71 -9.61
C ALA A 506 -21.64 -18.62 -10.44
N GLU A 507 -21.93 -19.82 -9.96
CA GLU A 507 -22.90 -20.74 -10.57
C GLU A 507 -24.33 -20.16 -10.57
N THR A 508 -24.73 -19.47 -9.49
CA THR A 508 -26.05 -18.85 -9.36
C THR A 508 -26.29 -17.76 -10.40
N VAL A 509 -25.25 -16.99 -10.74
CA VAL A 509 -25.34 -15.85 -11.67
C VAL A 509 -24.87 -16.21 -13.08
N GLY A 510 -24.37 -17.42 -13.31
CA GLY A 510 -23.86 -17.86 -14.61
C GLY A 510 -22.46 -17.34 -14.98
N LEU A 511 -21.65 -16.94 -13.99
CA LEU A 511 -20.28 -16.44 -14.20
C LEU A 511 -19.26 -17.59 -14.11
N PRO A 512 -18.59 -18.02 -15.19
CA PRO A 512 -17.65 -19.14 -15.13
C PRO A 512 -16.33 -18.73 -14.45
N ILE A 513 -16.08 -19.22 -13.24
CA ILE A 513 -14.83 -18.96 -12.49
C ILE A 513 -13.96 -20.21 -12.28
N GLN A 514 -12.67 -19.99 -12.06
CA GLN A 514 -11.72 -20.99 -11.56
C GLN A 514 -11.10 -20.51 -10.26
N THR A 515 -10.92 -21.40 -9.27
CA THR A 515 -10.29 -21.05 -7.98
C THR A 515 -8.92 -21.72 -7.84
N GLN A 516 -7.98 -21.03 -7.20
CA GLN A 516 -6.59 -21.49 -7.05
C GLN A 516 -5.96 -21.03 -5.72
N GLY A 517 -4.74 -21.51 -5.44
CA GLY A 517 -3.98 -21.16 -4.23
C GLY A 517 -4.28 -22.05 -3.02
N LEU A 518 -3.55 -21.83 -1.94
CA LEU A 518 -3.89 -22.37 -0.62
C LEU A 518 -5.26 -21.82 -0.18
N PRO A 519 -6.11 -22.58 0.54
CA PRO A 519 -7.42 -22.08 0.98
C PRO A 519 -7.32 -20.73 1.70
N ALA A 520 -6.42 -20.60 2.67
CA ALA A 520 -6.20 -19.36 3.41
C ALA A 520 -5.59 -18.19 2.58
N LEU A 521 -5.22 -18.44 1.32
CA LEU A 521 -4.65 -17.49 0.35
C LEU A 521 -5.34 -17.62 -1.02
N GLY A 522 -6.64 -17.90 -1.02
CA GLY A 522 -7.38 -18.26 -2.22
C GLY A 522 -7.55 -17.08 -3.18
N SER A 523 -7.65 -17.38 -4.46
CA SER A 523 -8.11 -16.43 -5.48
C SER A 523 -9.06 -17.09 -6.47
N PHE A 524 -9.86 -16.28 -7.16
CA PHE A 524 -10.62 -16.71 -8.33
C PHE A 524 -10.19 -15.98 -9.60
N LEU A 525 -10.39 -16.62 -10.74
CA LEU A 525 -10.22 -16.09 -12.09
C LEU A 525 -11.56 -16.21 -12.81
N VAL A 526 -11.96 -15.19 -13.57
CA VAL A 526 -13.14 -15.26 -14.44
C VAL A 526 -12.70 -15.71 -15.82
N SER A 527 -13.40 -16.70 -16.39
CA SER A 527 -13.04 -17.26 -17.69
C SER A 527 -13.45 -16.32 -18.82
N GLY A 528 -12.55 -16.10 -19.78
CA GLY A 528 -12.85 -15.30 -20.99
C GLY A 528 -12.68 -13.79 -20.82
N LEU A 529 -12.32 -13.31 -19.64
CA LEU A 529 -12.03 -11.90 -19.36
C LEU A 529 -10.58 -11.73 -18.87
N ASP A 530 -10.00 -10.56 -19.11
CA ASP A 530 -8.67 -10.21 -18.64
C ASP A 530 -8.62 -10.20 -17.10
N PRO A 531 -7.73 -11.01 -16.47
CA PRO A 531 -7.67 -11.13 -15.02
C PRO A 531 -7.36 -9.81 -14.29
N LEU A 532 -6.63 -8.90 -14.93
CA LEU A 532 -6.23 -7.63 -14.33
C LEU A 532 -7.38 -6.62 -14.35
N ALA A 533 -8.13 -6.56 -15.46
CA ALA A 533 -9.36 -5.79 -15.58
C ALA A 533 -10.42 -6.29 -14.58
N VAL A 534 -10.64 -7.60 -14.49
CA VAL A 534 -11.58 -8.20 -13.53
C VAL A 534 -11.18 -7.86 -12.10
N LYS A 535 -9.89 -8.02 -11.74
CA LYS A 535 -9.39 -7.63 -10.43
C LYS A 535 -9.68 -6.15 -10.14
N THR A 536 -9.42 -5.27 -11.09
CA THR A 536 -9.61 -3.83 -10.93
C THR A 536 -11.09 -3.49 -10.73
N PHE A 537 -11.98 -4.08 -11.54
CA PHE A 537 -13.42 -3.89 -11.45
C PHE A 537 -13.97 -4.35 -10.09
N VAL A 538 -13.64 -5.58 -9.67
CA VAL A 538 -14.05 -6.08 -8.36
C VAL A 538 -13.51 -5.18 -7.25
N THR A 539 -12.27 -4.72 -7.35
CA THR A 539 -11.67 -3.81 -6.37
C THR A 539 -12.41 -2.49 -6.29
N GLN A 540 -12.72 -1.86 -7.43
CA GLN A 540 -13.47 -0.61 -7.52
C GLN A 540 -14.84 -0.73 -6.87
N GLU A 541 -15.61 -1.75 -7.26
CA GLU A 541 -16.98 -1.92 -6.80
C GLU A 541 -17.06 -2.30 -5.31
N MET A 542 -16.17 -3.16 -4.83
CA MET A 542 -16.14 -3.53 -3.42
C MET A 542 -15.66 -2.35 -2.55
N LEU A 543 -14.66 -1.60 -3.00
CA LEU A 543 -14.14 -0.44 -2.26
C LEU A 543 -15.19 0.66 -2.12
N ALA A 544 -15.97 0.93 -3.17
CA ALA A 544 -17.09 1.87 -3.14
C ALA A 544 -18.17 1.51 -2.10
N ARG A 545 -18.21 0.22 -1.69
CA ARG A 545 -19.14 -0.32 -0.68
C ARG A 545 -18.47 -0.56 0.68
N GLY A 546 -17.26 -0.03 0.90
CA GLY A 546 -16.55 -0.11 2.17
C GLY A 546 -15.77 -1.42 2.39
N TYR A 547 -15.46 -2.17 1.34
CA TYR A 547 -14.66 -3.40 1.43
C TYR A 547 -13.33 -3.26 0.70
N ILE A 548 -12.24 -3.55 1.41
CA ILE A 548 -10.94 -3.83 0.78
C ILE A 548 -10.99 -5.28 0.32
N ALA A 549 -11.34 -5.49 -0.95
CA ALA A 549 -11.48 -6.80 -1.56
C ALA A 549 -11.09 -6.75 -3.04
N GLY A 550 -10.66 -7.87 -3.60
CA GLY A 550 -10.39 -8.04 -5.03
C GLY A 550 -10.69 -9.49 -5.43
N THR A 551 -9.93 -10.04 -6.36
CA THR A 551 -10.05 -11.45 -6.77
C THR A 551 -9.28 -12.42 -5.86
N ALA A 552 -8.53 -11.91 -4.88
CA ALA A 552 -7.75 -12.69 -3.93
C ALA A 552 -8.13 -12.34 -2.49
N THR A 553 -8.12 -13.36 -1.63
CA THR A 553 -8.41 -13.28 -0.20
C THR A 553 -7.31 -13.94 0.61
N TYR A 554 -6.95 -13.28 1.70
CA TYR A 554 -6.01 -13.75 2.71
C TYR A 554 -6.79 -13.89 4.01
N ALA A 555 -7.13 -15.13 4.37
CA ALA A 555 -8.00 -15.42 5.49
C ALA A 555 -7.35 -15.05 6.83
N SER A 556 -8.19 -14.57 7.75
CA SER A 556 -7.84 -14.22 9.12
C SER A 556 -8.89 -14.79 10.07
N VAL A 557 -8.50 -15.11 11.30
CA VAL A 557 -9.44 -15.52 12.36
C VAL A 557 -10.48 -14.44 12.68
N ALA A 558 -10.23 -13.19 12.26
CA ALA A 558 -11.15 -12.06 12.40
C ALA A 558 -12.27 -12.04 11.33
N HIS A 559 -12.19 -12.89 10.31
CA HIS A 559 -13.26 -13.07 9.31
C HIS A 559 -14.31 -14.04 9.85
N ASP A 560 -15.09 -13.58 10.81
CA ASP A 560 -16.23 -14.33 11.34
C ASP A 560 -17.41 -14.41 10.36
N SER A 561 -18.46 -15.13 10.73
CA SER A 561 -19.63 -15.32 9.87
C SER A 561 -20.31 -14.01 9.46
N GLU A 562 -20.36 -13.01 10.35
CA GLU A 562 -20.96 -11.72 10.05
C GLU A 562 -20.15 -10.97 8.98
N VAL A 563 -18.81 -11.00 9.10
CA VAL A 563 -17.92 -10.42 8.09
C VAL A 563 -18.06 -11.13 6.74
N LEU A 564 -18.12 -12.47 6.73
CA LEU A 564 -18.27 -13.24 5.51
C LEU A 564 -19.64 -13.02 4.85
N ASP A 565 -20.72 -13.00 5.63
CA ASP A 565 -22.06 -12.72 5.11
C ASP A 565 -22.14 -11.34 4.47
N GLY A 566 -21.65 -10.31 5.16
CA GLY A 566 -21.59 -8.95 4.60
C GLY A 566 -20.72 -8.87 3.34
N TYR A 567 -19.58 -9.58 3.30
CA TYR A 567 -18.72 -9.65 2.11
C TYR A 567 -19.47 -10.24 0.91
N PHE A 568 -20.13 -11.39 1.08
CA PHE A 568 -20.83 -12.06 -0.02
C PHE A 568 -22.10 -11.34 -0.45
N ASP A 569 -22.83 -10.72 0.47
CA ASP A 569 -23.97 -9.86 0.15
C ASP A 569 -23.53 -8.66 -0.70
N THR A 570 -22.37 -8.10 -0.39
CA THR A 570 -21.75 -6.99 -1.14
C THR A 570 -21.19 -7.45 -2.48
N LEU A 571 -20.62 -8.66 -2.55
CA LEU A 571 -20.00 -9.23 -3.76
C LEU A 571 -21.04 -9.65 -4.80
N ARG A 572 -22.22 -10.11 -4.37
CA ARG A 572 -23.29 -10.59 -5.26
C ARG A 572 -23.62 -9.62 -6.40
N PRO A 573 -23.97 -8.34 -6.17
CA PRO A 573 -24.24 -7.40 -7.27
C PRO A 573 -23.02 -7.15 -8.18
N VAL A 574 -21.79 -7.34 -7.68
CA VAL A 574 -20.56 -7.22 -8.50
C VAL A 574 -20.42 -8.43 -9.43
N PHE A 575 -20.76 -9.62 -8.93
CA PHE A 575 -20.79 -10.84 -9.74
C PHE A 575 -21.94 -10.82 -10.75
N ASP A 576 -23.12 -10.31 -10.37
CA ASP A 576 -24.23 -10.07 -11.29
C ASP A 576 -23.78 -9.13 -12.43
N ALA A 577 -23.11 -8.03 -12.11
CA ALA A 577 -22.59 -7.10 -13.14
C ALA A 577 -21.53 -7.75 -14.04
N LEU A 578 -20.60 -8.52 -13.48
CA LEU A 578 -19.58 -9.24 -14.27
C LEU A 578 -20.18 -10.30 -15.20
N ALA A 579 -21.28 -10.93 -14.82
CA ALA A 579 -21.94 -11.95 -15.63
C ALA A 579 -22.59 -11.37 -16.91
N GLU A 580 -22.96 -10.10 -16.89
CA GLU A 580 -23.54 -9.40 -18.04
C GLU A 580 -22.48 -8.83 -18.99
N ILE A 581 -21.20 -8.80 -18.59
CA ILE A 581 -20.10 -8.27 -19.40
C ILE A 581 -19.61 -9.35 -20.37
N GLU A 582 -19.77 -9.12 -21.67
CA GLU A 582 -19.47 -10.12 -22.71
C GLU A 582 -18.05 -10.00 -23.28
N SER A 583 -17.34 -8.89 -22.99
CA SER A 583 -16.01 -8.63 -23.56
C SER A 583 -15.12 -7.76 -22.68
N ASP A 584 -13.80 -7.84 -22.92
CA ASP A 584 -12.81 -6.96 -22.28
C ASP A 584 -13.02 -5.48 -22.61
N GLU A 585 -13.50 -5.15 -23.81
CA GLU A 585 -13.76 -3.76 -24.21
C GLU A 585 -14.89 -3.15 -23.36
N GLU A 586 -15.96 -3.91 -23.14
CA GLU A 586 -17.06 -3.53 -22.26
C GLU A 586 -16.58 -3.40 -20.81
N LEU A 587 -15.80 -4.37 -20.30
CA LEU A 587 -15.23 -4.30 -18.96
C LEU A 587 -14.37 -3.05 -18.74
N LEU A 588 -13.54 -2.71 -19.73
CA LEU A 588 -12.68 -1.52 -19.68
C LEU A 588 -13.49 -0.22 -19.70
N ALA A 589 -14.67 -0.18 -20.32
CA ALA A 589 -15.56 0.98 -20.28
C ALA A 589 -16.07 1.30 -18.86
N HIS A 590 -16.08 0.31 -17.95
CA HIS A 590 -16.40 0.50 -16.53
C HIS A 590 -15.20 0.98 -15.68
N LEU A 591 -14.00 1.11 -16.28
CA LEU A 591 -12.75 1.45 -15.61
C LEU A 591 -12.19 2.78 -16.18
N PRO A 592 -12.75 3.94 -15.79
CA PRO A 592 -12.38 5.24 -16.38
C PRO A 592 -10.91 5.62 -16.14
N ASN A 593 -10.30 5.08 -15.09
CA ASN A 593 -8.88 5.31 -14.75
C ASN A 593 -7.96 4.18 -15.25
N GLY A 594 -8.48 3.28 -16.10
CA GLY A 594 -7.76 2.11 -16.58
C GLY A 594 -7.64 0.98 -15.56
N THR A 595 -6.85 -0.03 -15.90
CA THR A 595 -6.64 -1.22 -15.07
C THR A 595 -5.52 -1.01 -14.05
N ALA A 596 -5.60 -1.74 -12.94
CA ALA A 596 -4.54 -1.84 -11.96
C ALA A 596 -3.21 -2.18 -12.61
N HIS A 597 -2.13 -1.54 -12.18
CA HIS A 597 -0.80 -1.83 -12.69
C HIS A 597 -0.38 -3.26 -12.31
N SER A 598 0.22 -3.98 -13.26
CA SER A 598 0.80 -5.30 -13.04
C SER A 598 2.32 -5.27 -13.12
N GLY A 599 2.96 -6.27 -12.51
CA GLY A 599 4.42 -6.41 -12.47
C GLY A 599 5.13 -5.23 -11.79
N PHE A 600 6.41 -5.05 -12.15
CA PHE A 600 7.29 -4.01 -11.63
C PHE A 600 7.36 -2.77 -12.56
N GLN A 601 6.30 -2.47 -13.30
CA GLN A 601 6.25 -1.23 -14.10
C GLN A 601 6.45 -0.02 -13.18
N ARG A 602 7.49 0.78 -13.45
CA ARG A 602 7.80 2.00 -12.68
C ARG A 602 6.72 3.05 -12.94
N LEU A 603 6.44 3.90 -11.94
CA LEU A 603 5.61 5.08 -12.18
C LEU A 603 6.38 5.97 -13.19
N ALA A 604 5.67 6.37 -14.26
CA ALA A 604 6.20 7.28 -15.27
C ALA A 604 6.38 8.69 -14.70
#